data_AF-V4J712-F1
#
_entry.id   AF-V4J712-F1
#
_cell.length_a   1.000
_cell.length_b   1.000
_cell.length_c   1.000
_cell.angle_alpha   90.00
_cell.angle_beta   90.00
_cell.angle_gamma   90.00
#
_symmetry.space_group_name_H-M   'P 1'
#
loop_
_entity.id
_entity.type
_entity.pdbx_description
1 polymer ?
#
loop_
_entity_poly.entity_id
_entity_poly.type
_entity_poly.pdbx_seq_one_letter_code
_entity_poly.pdbx_strand_id
1 'polypeptide(L)' 'MMNLDQLEIEALQLGPRDRAMLAARIWESLEDPYGADHEMSDEDAVQLAIRRDEEIEDGSVNPVAHGEMMARLRNSES' A
#
# COMPACT_ATOMS: atom_id res chain seq x y z
N MET A 1 -19.65 -11.50 -10.54
CA MET A 1 -18.78 -10.61 -9.77
C MET A 1 -17.40 -10.70 -10.39
N MET A 2 -16.77 -9.56 -10.71
CA MET A 2 -15.43 -9.55 -11.32
C MET A 2 -14.41 -9.98 -10.25
N ASN A 3 -13.49 -10.90 -10.60
CA ASN A 3 -12.41 -11.35 -9.72
C ASN A 3 -11.15 -10.49 -9.94
N LEU A 4 -10.33 -10.30 -8.90
CA LEU A 4 -9.11 -9.49 -8.93
C LEU A 4 -8.14 -9.91 -10.04
N ASP A 5 -7.99 -11.22 -10.27
CA ASP A 5 -7.11 -11.75 -11.32
C ASP A 5 -7.56 -11.31 -12.74
N GLN A 6 -8.86 -11.17 -12.95
CA GLN A 6 -9.41 -10.71 -14.23
C GLN A 6 -9.16 -9.21 -14.44
N LEU A 7 -9.26 -8.41 -13.37
CA LEU A 7 -8.94 -6.98 -13.40
C LEU A 7 -7.45 -6.72 -13.67
N GLU A 8 -6.56 -7.56 -13.12
CA GLU A 8 -5.13 -7.48 -13.40
C GLU A 8 -4.85 -7.69 -14.89
N ILE A 9 -5.41 -8.75 -15.48
CA ILE A 9 -5.23 -9.06 -16.91
C ILE A 9 -5.74 -7.89 -17.76
N GLU A 10 -6.93 -7.38 -17.48
CA GLU A 10 -7.52 -6.27 -18.24
C GLU A 10 -6.72 -4.97 -18.09
N ALA A 11 -6.24 -4.66 -16.89
CA ALA A 11 -5.38 -3.51 -16.66
C ALA A 11 -4.07 -3.62 -17.44
N LEU A 12 -3.47 -4.80 -17.52
CA LEU A 12 -2.23 -5.01 -18.29
C LEU A 12 -2.43 -4.88 -19.81
N GLN A 13 -3.65 -5.11 -20.33
CA GLN A 13 -3.98 -4.91 -21.75
C GLN A 13 -4.10 -3.43 -22.15
N LEU A 14 -4.30 -2.52 -21.19
CA LEU A 14 -4.38 -1.08 -21.47
C LEU A 14 -3.02 -0.55 -21.94
N GLY A 15 -3.02 0.54 -22.72
CA GLY A 15 -1.80 1.25 -23.10
C GLY A 15 -1.12 1.92 -21.89
N PRO A 16 0.19 2.26 -21.95
CA PRO A 16 0.91 2.83 -20.80
C PRO A 16 0.26 4.07 -20.17
N ARG A 17 -0.31 4.95 -20.98
CA ARG A 17 -1.02 6.15 -20.51
C ARG A 17 -2.28 5.81 -19.71
N ASP A 18 -3.11 4.92 -20.26
CA ASP A 18 -4.39 4.55 -19.64
C ASP A 18 -4.16 3.71 -18.38
N ARG A 19 -3.13 2.86 -18.36
CA ARG A 19 -2.68 2.17 -17.15
C ARG A 19 -2.26 3.14 -16.06
N ALA A 20 -1.46 4.15 -16.38
CA ALA A 20 -1.02 5.15 -15.40
C ALA A 20 -2.20 5.93 -14.82
N MET A 21 -3.16 6.31 -15.68
CA MET A 21 -4.37 7.01 -15.24
C MET A 21 -5.29 6.11 -14.40
N LEU A 22 -5.43 4.83 -14.75
CA LEU A 22 -6.16 3.85 -13.95
C LEU A 22 -5.49 3.65 -12.58
N ALA A 23 -4.17 3.47 -12.55
CA ALA A 23 -3.41 3.33 -11.31
C ALA A 23 -3.56 4.54 -10.39
N ALA A 24 -3.48 5.76 -10.93
CA ALA A 24 -3.68 6.99 -10.16
C ALA A 24 -5.10 7.07 -9.56
N ARG A 25 -6.13 6.75 -10.35
CA ARG A 25 -7.52 6.74 -9.85
C ARG A 25 -7.76 5.67 -8.80
N ILE A 26 -7.18 4.47 -8.99
CA ILE A 26 -7.25 3.41 -7.99
C ILE A 26 -6.58 3.88 -6.70
N TRP A 27 -5.38 4.46 -6.79
CA TRP A 27 -4.67 5.02 -5.65
C TRP A 27 -5.48 6.08 -4.90
N GLU A 28 -6.09 7.03 -5.61
CA GLU A 28 -6.98 8.05 -5.03
C GLU A 28 -8.26 7.45 -4.42
N SER A 29 -8.73 6.30 -4.91
CA SER A 29 -9.92 5.62 -4.40
C SER A 29 -9.68 4.80 -3.14
N LEU A 30 -8.41 4.46 -2.86
CA LEU A 30 -8.03 3.89 -1.58
C LEU A 30 -8.15 5.02 -0.55
N GLU A 31 -9.28 5.09 0.13
CA GLU A 31 -9.44 5.90 1.35
C GLU A 31 -8.25 5.55 2.25
N ASP A 32 -7.35 6.51 2.49
CA ASP A 32 -5.98 6.21 2.88
C ASP A 32 -5.94 5.40 4.20
N PRO A 33 -5.79 4.06 4.15
CA PRO A 33 -5.88 3.23 5.34
C PRO A 33 -4.59 3.33 6.15
N TYR A 34 -3.56 3.95 5.57
CA TYR A 34 -2.25 4.21 6.16
C TYR A 34 -1.88 5.68 6.05
N GLY A 35 -2.88 6.52 5.80
CA GLY A 35 -2.76 7.95 5.83
C GLY A 35 -2.51 8.28 7.27
N ALA A 36 -1.22 8.41 7.60
CA ALA A 36 -0.87 9.52 8.43
C ALA A 36 -1.63 10.70 7.85
N ASP A 37 -2.58 11.21 8.63
CA ASP A 37 -3.53 12.24 8.24
C ASP A 37 -2.84 13.22 7.29
N HIS A 38 -3.59 13.78 6.34
CA HIS A 38 -3.12 14.96 5.58
C HIS A 38 -2.76 16.18 6.47
N GLU A 39 -2.61 15.97 7.79
CA GLU A 39 -2.21 16.86 8.88
C GLU A 39 -0.86 16.47 9.54
N MET A 40 -0.19 15.36 9.16
CA MET A 40 1.09 15.01 9.78
C MET A 40 2.20 15.96 9.27
N SER A 41 2.84 16.67 10.20
CA SER A 41 3.94 17.56 9.87
C SER A 41 5.19 16.78 9.43
N ASP A 42 6.10 17.44 8.69
CA ASP A 42 7.39 16.84 8.34
C ASP A 42 8.18 16.38 9.59
N GLU A 43 8.05 17.11 10.70
CA GLU A 43 8.70 16.75 11.97
C GLU A 43 8.12 15.45 12.53
N ASP A 44 6.79 15.34 12.56
CA ASP A 44 6.11 14.12 13.01
C ASP A 44 6.42 12.92 12.10
N ALA A 45 6.55 13.15 10.79
CA ALA A 45 6.94 12.13 9.83
C ALA A 45 8.34 11.57 10.14
N VAL A 46 9.30 12.45 10.43
CA VAL A 46 10.66 12.06 10.80
C VAL A 46 10.67 11.31 12.13
N GLN A 47 9.94 11.79 13.14
CA GLN A 47 9.83 11.10 14.42
C GLN A 47 9.20 9.71 14.30
N LEU A 48 8.17 9.57 13.46
CA LEU A 48 7.54 8.28 13.18
C LEU A 48 8.52 7.31 12.50
N ALA A 49 9.32 7.80 11.55
CA ALA A 49 10.33 6.98 10.89
C ALA A 49 11.39 6.49 11.90
N ILE A 50 11.94 7.38 12.74
CA ILE A 50 12.91 7.02 13.79
C ILE A 50 12.32 5.95 14.73
N ARG A 51 11.09 6.17 15.21
CA ARG A 51 10.43 5.22 16.11
C ARG A 51 10.26 3.85 15.47
N ARG A 52 9.89 3.80 14.18
CA ARG A 52 9.74 2.52 13.47
C ARG A 52 11.05 1.80 13.27
N ASP A 53 12.14 2.53 13.04
CA ASP A 53 13.47 1.92 12.97
C ASP A 53 13.87 1.34 14.33
N GLU A 54 13.63 2.06 15.43
CA GLU A 54 13.86 1.55 16.79
C GLU A 54 13.02 0.29 17.09
N GLU A 55 11.74 0.28 16.73
CA GLU A 55 10.83 -0.87 16.89
C GLU A 55 11.33 -2.10 16.10
N ILE A 56 11.95 -1.89 14.94
CA ILE A 56 12.53 -2.96 14.12
C ILE A 56 13.84 -3.46 14.73
N GLU A 57 14.70 -2.54 15.20
CA GLU A 57 16.00 -2.87 15.79
C GLU A 57 15.87 -3.61 17.13
N ASP A 58 14.91 -3.22 17.96
CA ASP A 58 14.64 -3.86 19.26
C ASP A 58 13.84 -5.17 19.14
N GLY A 59 13.26 -5.42 17.96
CA GLY A 59 12.49 -6.62 17.64
C GLY A 59 11.06 -6.61 18.18
N SER A 60 10.54 -5.47 18.63
CA SER A 60 9.14 -5.30 19.04
C SER A 60 8.19 -5.48 17.86
N VAL A 61 8.65 -5.22 16.63
CA VAL A 61 7.93 -5.52 15.40
C VAL A 61 8.78 -6.35 14.44
N ASN A 62 8.12 -7.20 13.66
CA ASN A 62 8.78 -7.95 12.58
C ASN A 62 8.43 -7.31 11.23
N PRO A 63 9.40 -6.74 10.49
CA PRO A 63 9.13 -6.20 9.17
C PRO A 63 8.67 -7.31 8.22
N VAL A 64 7.64 -7.01 7.42
CA VAL A 64 7.14 -7.93 6.39
C VAL A 64 7.69 -7.54 5.03
N ALA A 65 8.20 -8.52 4.28
CA ALA A 65 8.57 -8.28 2.89
C ALA A 65 7.33 -7.97 2.06
N HIS A 66 7.50 -7.17 1.01
CA HIS A 66 6.38 -6.76 0.13
C HIS A 66 5.55 -7.95 -0.38
N GLY A 67 6.20 -9.02 -0.84
CA GLY A 67 5.49 -10.22 -1.32
C GLY A 67 4.65 -10.90 -0.24
N GLU A 68 5.15 -10.94 1.01
CA GLU A 68 4.41 -11.50 2.14
C GLU A 68 3.24 -10.60 2.55
N MET A 69 3.46 -9.28 2.57
CA MET A 69 2.41 -8.30 2.82
C MET A 69 1.26 -8.46 1.80
N MET A 70 1.58 -8.53 0.51
CA MET A 70 0.59 -8.72 -0.55
C MET A 70 -0.13 -10.08 -0.45
N ALA A 71 0.57 -11.14 -0.03
CA ALA A 71 -0.05 -12.44 0.20
C ALA A 71 -1.03 -12.41 1.39
N ARG A 72 -0.68 -11.71 2.49
CA ARG A 72 -1.58 -11.52 3.64
C ARG A 72 -2.84 -10.75 3.25
N LEU A 73 -2.70 -9.66 2.50
CA LEU A 73 -3.83 -8.85 2.03
C LEU A 73 -4.79 -9.67 1.16
N ARG A 74 -4.26 -10.49 0.24
CA ARG A 74 -5.07 -11.37 -0.62
C ARG A 74 -5.86 -12.42 0.18
N ASN A 75 -5.33 -12.84 1.33
CA ASN A 75 -5.95 -13.87 2.19
C ASN A 75 -6.85 -13.29 3.29
N SER A 76 -6.72 -12.00 3.62
CA SER A 76 -7.57 -11.34 4.64
C SER A 76 -8.97 -10.96 4.14
N GLU A 77 -9.21 -11.04 2.83
CA GLU A 77 -10.52 -10.77 2.21
C GLU A 77 -11.37 -12.04 1.96
N SER A 78 -11.06 -13.16 2.65
CA SER A 78 -11.80 -14.44 2.54
C SER A 78 -12.63 -14.77 3.79
#